data_AF-A0AAD9U9M2-F1
#
_entry.id   AF-A0AAD9U9M2-F1
#
_cell.length_a   1.000
_cell.length_b   1.000
_cell.length_c   1.000
_cell.angle_alpha   90.00
_cell.angle_beta   90.00
_cell.angle_gamma   90.00
#
_symmetry.space_group_name_H-M   'P 1'
#
loop_
_entity.id
_entity.type
_entity.pdbx_description
1 polymer ?
#
loop_
_entity_poly.entity_id
_entity_poly.type
_entity_poly.pdbx_seq_one_letter_code
_entity_poly.pdbx_strand_id
1 'polypeptide(L)'
;MEELPTSKVGGLWSCGLLFFYLVIRLAALCCELLGLSSASLGLTGWVFGLALYSVFGFAVLLGSAFGVTSTAPQFASCSGENFTTNGEYETNLNKLMSYLYVQAPPTGFGLGSIGQKASNIKVYGLALCRGDVSTQNCSTCVAEAISYVRENCPNSLQAMVWYDNCGLKYSNEDFFGHIDGLKMVHTRINVSNSDVFDQKAKVLLTQLAKEASVTPKMYAAGELALEDQLKKVYGLAQCTRDLSHSNCKRCLDGLISEVPNGKQGGFVISSSCNIRYETYQFVNHV
;
A
#
# COMPACT_ATOMS: atom_id res chain seq x y z
N MET A 1 -16.27 -11.74 -18.82
CA MET A 1 -17.57 -11.54 -18.13
C MET A 1 -17.52 -12.43 -16.91
N GLU A 2 -17.22 -11.85 -15.76
CA GLU A 2 -17.43 -12.48 -14.46
C GLU A 2 -17.65 -11.33 -13.48
N GLU A 3 -18.80 -11.38 -12.80
CA GLU A 3 -19.35 -10.30 -12.00
C GLU A 3 -18.66 -10.21 -10.64
N LEU A 4 -18.37 -8.98 -10.19
CA LEU A 4 -17.92 -8.70 -8.82
C LEU A 4 -19.11 -8.76 -7.85
N PRO A 5 -18.98 -9.41 -6.69
CA PRO A 5 -20.03 -9.41 -5.68
C PRO A 5 -20.11 -8.06 -4.98
N THR A 6 -21.33 -7.54 -4.92
CA THR A 6 -21.69 -6.40 -4.08
C THR A 6 -21.65 -6.82 -2.61
N SER A 7 -20.88 -6.11 -1.78
CA SER A 7 -20.79 -6.42 -0.35
C SER A 7 -20.60 -5.16 0.50
N LYS A 8 -21.71 -4.81 1.17
CA LYS A 8 -21.81 -4.31 2.55
C LYS A 8 -21.37 -2.87 2.88
N VAL A 9 -22.22 -1.92 2.47
CA VAL A 9 -22.32 -0.56 3.05
C VAL A 9 -23.17 -0.52 4.35
N GLY A 10 -23.73 -1.66 4.79
CA GLY A 10 -24.74 -1.70 5.86
C GLY A 10 -24.24 -1.61 7.31
N GLY A 11 -22.95 -1.73 7.59
CA GLY A 11 -22.43 -1.83 8.97
C GLY A 11 -22.18 -0.50 9.69
N LEU A 12 -21.86 0.57 8.96
CA LEU A 12 -21.52 1.87 9.57
C LEU A 12 -22.76 2.62 10.10
N TRP A 13 -23.90 2.48 9.44
CA TRP A 13 -25.14 3.15 9.83
C TRP A 13 -25.65 2.68 11.19
N SER A 14 -25.48 1.40 11.50
CA SER A 14 -25.96 0.80 12.76
C SER A 14 -25.18 1.29 13.98
N CYS A 15 -23.86 1.50 13.86
CA CYS A 15 -23.05 2.03 14.97
C CYS A 15 -23.35 3.51 15.25
N GLY A 16 -23.59 4.31 14.22
CA GLY A 16 -23.99 5.72 14.37
C GLY A 16 -25.35 5.89 15.07
N LEU A 17 -26.32 5.05 14.72
CA LEU A 17 -27.65 5.02 15.36
C LEU A 17 -27.57 4.61 16.84
N LEU A 18 -26.76 3.60 17.17
CA LEU A 18 -26.55 3.16 18.56
C LEU A 18 -25.88 4.25 19.42
N PHE A 19 -24.87 4.94 18.88
CA PHE A 19 -24.20 6.03 19.58
C PHE A 19 -25.15 7.21 19.82
N PHE A 20 -25.97 7.57 18.82
CA PHE A 20 -27.00 8.60 18.95
C PHE A 20 -28.04 8.26 20.01
N TYR A 21 -28.49 6.99 20.05
CA TYR A 21 -29.45 6.52 21.05
C TYR A 21 -28.89 6.55 22.48
N LEU A 22 -27.59 6.24 22.64
CA LEU A 22 -26.91 6.26 23.94
C LEU A 22 -26.74 7.69 24.47
N VAL A 23 -26.37 8.63 23.60
CA VAL A 23 -26.21 10.05 23.96
C VAL A 23 -27.55 10.66 24.38
N ILE A 24 -28.64 10.35 23.67
CA ILE A 24 -29.98 10.81 24.04
C ILE A 24 -30.42 10.21 25.38
N ARG A 25 -30.18 8.91 25.61
CA ARG A 25 -30.49 8.23 26.87
C ARG A 25 -29.72 8.83 28.05
N LEU A 26 -28.43 9.12 27.88
CA LEU A 26 -27.59 9.73 28.90
C LEU A 26 -28.00 11.18 29.21
N ALA A 27 -28.36 11.96 28.18
CA ALA A 27 -28.86 13.32 28.36
C ALA A 27 -30.22 13.36 29.11
N ALA A 28 -31.12 12.42 28.79
CA ALA A 28 -32.40 12.28 29.49
C ALA A 28 -32.21 11.91 30.98
N LEU A 29 -31.31 10.98 31.27
CA LEU A 29 -30.98 10.57 32.65
C LEU A 29 -30.37 11.72 33.46
N CYS A 30 -29.55 12.55 32.82
CA CYS A 30 -28.93 13.72 33.43
C CYS A 30 -29.98 14.80 33.79
N CYS A 31 -31.00 14.98 32.97
CA CYS A 31 -32.13 15.88 33.26
C CYS A 31 -32.97 15.41 34.45
N GLU A 32 -33.21 14.11 34.58
CA GLU A 32 -33.94 13.53 35.71
C GLU A 32 -33.16 13.65 37.04
N LEU A 33 -31.84 13.38 37.01
CA LEU A 33 -30.97 13.50 38.19
C LEU A 33 -30.82 14.94 38.71
N LEU A 34 -31.00 15.94 37.83
CA LEU A 34 -30.90 17.36 38.17
C LEU A 34 -32.25 18.03 38.49
N GLY A 35 -33.37 17.29 38.46
CA GLY A 35 -34.68 17.78 38.88
C GLY A 35 -35.28 18.90 38.02
N LEU A 36 -34.88 19.00 36.75
CA LEU A 36 -35.32 20.06 35.84
C LEU A 36 -36.70 19.71 35.24
N SER A 37 -37.71 20.59 35.44
CA SER A 37 -39.03 20.42 34.83
C SER A 37 -39.10 20.98 33.40
N SER A 38 -39.99 20.39 32.59
CA SER A 38 -40.13 20.64 31.14
C SER A 38 -40.51 22.08 30.75
N ALA A 39 -40.85 22.95 31.70
CA ALA A 39 -41.28 24.33 31.45
C ALA A 39 -40.13 25.34 31.28
N SER A 40 -38.87 24.95 31.49
CA SER A 40 -37.69 25.79 31.27
C SER A 40 -36.99 25.54 29.92
N LEU A 41 -37.55 24.66 29.08
CA LEU A 41 -36.93 24.15 27.86
C LEU A 41 -37.05 25.05 26.62
N GLY A 42 -37.80 26.15 26.68
CA GLY A 42 -38.07 27.02 25.52
C GLY A 42 -36.85 27.79 25.01
N LEU A 43 -35.96 28.21 25.91
CA LEU A 43 -34.72 28.94 25.56
C LEU A 43 -33.47 28.04 25.57
N THR A 44 -33.50 26.92 26.29
CA THR A 44 -32.40 25.95 26.30
C THR A 44 -32.46 25.03 25.09
N GLY A 45 -33.65 24.64 24.60
CA GLY A 45 -33.79 23.77 23.42
C GLY A 45 -33.20 24.35 22.14
N TRP A 46 -33.30 25.66 21.92
CA TRP A 46 -32.67 26.33 20.77
C TRP A 46 -31.15 26.40 20.89
N VAL A 47 -30.64 26.62 22.10
CA VAL A 47 -29.19 26.62 22.38
C VAL A 47 -28.61 25.21 22.25
N PHE A 48 -29.31 24.18 22.74
CA PHE A 48 -28.94 22.77 22.55
C PHE A 48 -29.04 22.33 21.09
N GLY A 49 -30.06 22.81 20.35
CA GLY A 49 -30.21 22.54 18.92
C GLY A 49 -29.10 23.17 18.08
N LEU A 50 -28.73 24.42 18.34
CA LEU A 50 -27.61 25.11 17.68
C LEU A 50 -26.26 24.48 18.03
N ALA A 51 -26.06 24.08 19.30
CA ALA A 51 -24.87 23.36 19.73
C ALA A 51 -24.75 22.00 19.03
N LEU A 52 -25.83 21.21 18.95
CA LEU A 52 -25.84 19.94 18.22
C LEU A 52 -25.61 20.11 16.72
N TYR A 53 -26.21 21.12 16.09
CA TYR A 53 -25.95 21.46 14.68
C TYR A 53 -24.49 21.88 14.45
N SER A 54 -23.89 22.64 15.37
CA SER A 54 -22.49 23.03 15.28
C SER A 54 -21.54 21.84 15.43
N VAL A 55 -21.85 20.89 16.34
CA VAL A 55 -21.07 19.66 16.54
C VAL A 55 -21.24 18.71 15.35
N PHE A 56 -22.44 18.57 14.79
CA PHE A 56 -22.67 17.78 13.56
C PHE A 56 -21.98 18.41 12.36
N GLY A 57 -22.03 19.73 12.19
CA GLY A 57 -21.32 20.45 11.15
C GLY A 57 -19.80 20.28 11.27
N PHE A 58 -19.26 20.36 12.49
CA PHE A 58 -17.82 20.15 12.75
C PHE A 58 -17.39 18.70 12.53
N ALA A 59 -18.24 17.72 12.89
CA ALA A 59 -18.00 16.30 12.65
C ALA A 59 -18.05 15.94 11.15
N VAL A 60 -18.94 16.56 10.37
CA VAL A 60 -19.01 16.40 8.92
C VAL A 60 -17.81 17.06 8.22
N LEU A 61 -17.35 18.21 8.72
CA LEU A 61 -16.13 18.89 8.24
C LEU A 61 -14.84 18.14 8.62
N LEU A 62 -14.82 17.44 9.76
CA LEU A 62 -13.73 16.52 10.11
C LEU A 62 -13.80 15.21 9.31
N GLY A 63 -15.00 14.72 9.01
CA GLY A 63 -15.21 13.53 8.19
C GLY A 63 -14.74 13.71 6.73
N SER A 64 -14.77 14.93 6.19
CA SER A 64 -14.19 15.25 4.88
C SER A 64 -12.68 15.48 4.90
N ALA A 65 -12.05 15.64 6.08
CA ALA A 65 -10.60 15.75 6.23
C ALA A 65 -9.88 14.39 6.27
N PHE A 66 -10.62 13.30 6.49
CA PHE A 66 -10.11 11.93 6.43
C PHE A 66 -10.78 11.12 5.33
N GLY A 67 -10.75 11.65 4.10
CA GLY A 67 -10.90 10.79 2.94
C GLY A 67 -9.69 9.88 2.86
N VAL A 68 -9.78 8.66 3.40
CA VAL A 68 -8.83 7.59 3.05
C VAL A 68 -9.06 7.29 1.58
N THR A 69 -8.30 7.94 0.70
CA THR A 69 -8.25 7.56 -0.70
C THR A 69 -7.54 6.22 -0.76
N SER A 70 -8.30 5.12 -0.67
CA SER A 70 -7.78 3.78 -0.93
C SER A 70 -7.33 3.75 -2.38
N THR A 71 -6.03 3.93 -2.61
CA THR A 71 -5.47 3.75 -3.95
C THR A 71 -5.55 2.26 -4.28
N ALA A 72 -5.88 1.91 -5.53
CA ALA A 72 -5.83 0.52 -5.94
C ALA A 72 -4.35 0.07 -6.00
N PRO A 73 -4.03 -1.18 -5.61
CA PRO A 73 -2.66 -1.68 -5.79
C PRO A 73 -2.29 -1.70 -7.28
N GLN A 74 -1.03 -1.41 -7.57
CA GLN A 74 -0.47 -1.52 -8.93
C GLN A 74 -0.40 -2.98 -9.38
N PHE A 75 -0.17 -3.88 -8.42
CA PHE A 75 -0.15 -5.31 -8.64
C PHE A 75 -0.57 -6.03 -7.36
N ALA A 76 -1.35 -7.08 -7.52
CA ALA A 76 -1.68 -8.02 -6.45
C ALA A 76 -1.76 -9.43 -7.01
N SER A 77 -1.32 -10.40 -6.22
CA SER A 77 -1.45 -11.82 -6.53
C SER A 77 -1.61 -12.62 -5.24
N CYS A 78 -2.59 -13.51 -5.24
CA CYS A 78 -2.76 -14.56 -4.24
C CYS A 78 -2.43 -15.89 -4.92
N SER A 79 -1.61 -16.73 -4.30
CA SER A 79 -1.17 -18.00 -4.89
C SER A 79 -0.84 -19.04 -3.82
N GLY A 80 -0.42 -20.22 -4.26
CA GLY A 80 -0.23 -21.39 -3.39
C GLY A 80 -1.55 -22.07 -3.03
N GLU A 81 -1.45 -23.11 -2.21
CA GLU A 81 -2.63 -23.77 -1.63
C GLU A 81 -3.30 -22.86 -0.58
N ASN A 82 -4.50 -23.25 -0.15
CA ASN A 82 -5.19 -22.55 0.92
C ASN A 82 -4.78 -23.12 2.28
N PHE A 83 -4.48 -22.25 3.25
CA PHE A 83 -4.33 -22.68 4.63
C PHE A 83 -5.68 -22.96 5.30
N THR A 84 -5.64 -23.74 6.38
CA THR A 84 -6.82 -24.00 7.22
C THR A 84 -7.17 -22.75 8.04
N THR A 85 -8.39 -22.25 7.88
CA THR A 85 -8.92 -21.13 8.68
C THR A 85 -8.89 -21.47 10.18
N ASN A 86 -8.52 -20.49 10.99
CA ASN A 86 -8.24 -20.60 12.43
C ASN A 86 -7.09 -21.57 12.76
N GLY A 87 -6.22 -21.87 11.79
CA GLY A 87 -5.04 -22.71 11.97
C GLY A 87 -3.82 -21.95 12.50
N GLU A 88 -2.76 -22.72 12.77
CA GLU A 88 -1.49 -22.15 13.25
C GLU A 88 -0.82 -21.25 12.20
N TYR A 89 -0.95 -21.57 10.90
CA TYR A 89 -0.42 -20.73 9.83
C TYR A 89 -1.05 -19.33 9.85
N GLU A 90 -2.38 -19.23 9.93
CA GLU A 90 -3.09 -17.95 10.02
C GLU A 90 -2.69 -17.17 11.27
N THR A 91 -2.54 -17.86 12.41
CA THR A 91 -2.07 -17.24 13.65
C THR A 91 -0.66 -16.66 13.50
N ASN A 92 0.25 -17.40 12.87
CA ASN A 92 1.62 -16.96 12.61
C ASN A 92 1.67 -15.83 11.58
N LEU A 93 0.83 -15.89 10.54
CA LEU A 93 0.66 -14.85 9.53
C LEU A 93 0.21 -13.54 10.19
N ASN A 94 -0.80 -13.60 11.05
CA ASN A 94 -1.29 -12.42 11.78
C ASN A 94 -0.21 -11.79 12.68
N LYS A 95 0.57 -12.61 13.40
CA LYS A 95 1.73 -12.13 14.17
C LYS A 95 2.77 -11.48 13.29
N LEU A 96 3.05 -12.06 12.11
CA LEU A 96 4.02 -11.54 11.16
C LEU A 96 3.57 -10.20 10.59
N MET A 97 2.27 -10.05 10.28
CA MET A 97 1.71 -8.77 9.80
C MET A 97 1.84 -7.67 10.85
N SER A 98 1.54 -7.97 12.12
CA SER A 98 1.76 -7.02 13.22
C SER A 98 3.24 -6.65 13.39
N TYR A 99 4.14 -7.62 13.23
CA TYR A 99 5.58 -7.39 13.26
C TYR A 99 6.03 -6.47 12.10
N LEU A 100 5.64 -6.76 10.87
CA LEU A 100 6.02 -5.99 9.68
C LEU A 100 5.46 -4.55 9.71
N TYR A 101 4.25 -4.38 10.23
CA TYR A 101 3.64 -3.05 10.43
C TYR A 101 4.50 -2.14 11.33
N VAL A 102 5.15 -2.70 12.34
CA VAL A 102 6.03 -1.95 13.25
C VAL A 102 7.45 -1.80 12.68
N GLN A 103 7.97 -2.84 12.03
CA GLN A 103 9.38 -2.88 11.62
C GLN A 103 9.69 -2.15 10.32
N ALA A 104 8.75 -2.13 9.36
CA ALA A 104 9.00 -1.50 8.07
C ALA A 104 9.10 0.04 8.13
N PRO A 105 8.20 0.79 8.80
CA PRO A 105 8.19 2.25 8.73
C PRO A 105 9.46 2.99 9.15
N PRO A 106 10.18 2.61 10.23
CA PRO A 106 11.35 3.34 10.67
C PRO A 106 12.49 3.41 9.65
N THR A 107 12.69 2.34 8.85
CA THR A 107 13.79 2.25 7.88
C THR A 107 13.33 2.04 6.43
N GLY A 108 12.02 1.96 6.21
CA GLY A 108 11.40 1.60 4.94
C GLY A 108 11.46 0.10 4.62
N PHE A 109 11.86 -0.78 5.54
CA PHE A 109 11.94 -2.22 5.29
C PHE A 109 11.79 -3.06 6.56
N GLY A 110 10.99 -4.12 6.48
CA GLY A 110 10.88 -5.15 7.49
C GLY A 110 10.93 -6.54 6.83
N LEU A 111 11.59 -7.48 7.50
CA LEU A 111 11.74 -8.88 7.08
C LEU A 111 11.62 -9.75 8.32
N GLY A 112 10.88 -10.87 8.22
CA GLY A 112 10.73 -11.77 9.35
C GLY A 112 10.10 -13.10 8.99
N SER A 113 10.26 -14.07 9.87
CA SER A 113 9.55 -15.34 9.78
C SER A 113 9.04 -15.79 11.14
N ILE A 114 7.87 -16.44 11.17
CA ILE A 114 7.21 -16.91 12.40
C ILE A 114 6.71 -18.33 12.19
N GLY A 115 6.91 -19.19 13.18
CA GLY A 115 6.50 -20.60 13.16
C GLY A 115 7.66 -21.57 12.94
N GLN A 116 7.36 -22.88 13.03
CA GLN A 116 8.35 -23.94 12.91
C GLN A 116 8.37 -24.53 11.50
N LYS A 117 9.56 -24.83 10.97
CA LYS A 117 9.75 -25.30 9.58
C LYS A 117 9.10 -26.67 9.31
N ALA A 118 8.94 -27.52 10.33
CA ALA A 118 8.58 -28.92 10.16
C ALA A 118 7.11 -29.19 9.77
N SER A 119 6.22 -28.19 9.79
CA SER A 119 4.77 -28.42 9.72
C SER A 119 4.01 -27.52 8.74
N ASN A 120 4.65 -26.86 7.77
CA ASN A 120 4.02 -25.89 6.85
C ASN A 120 3.27 -24.73 7.55
N ILE A 121 3.50 -24.54 8.85
CA ILE A 121 2.93 -23.43 9.65
C ILE A 121 3.86 -22.21 9.69
N LYS A 122 5.07 -22.33 9.12
CA LYS A 122 6.06 -21.25 9.11
C LYS A 122 5.72 -20.28 7.99
N VAL A 123 5.68 -19.00 8.34
CA VAL A 123 5.42 -17.89 7.42
C VAL A 123 6.69 -17.08 7.28
N TYR A 124 7.09 -16.80 6.06
CA TYR A 124 8.14 -15.85 5.69
C TYR A 124 7.47 -14.61 5.10
N GLY A 125 7.99 -13.43 5.39
CA GLY A 125 7.42 -12.21 4.83
C GLY A 125 8.30 -10.99 4.94
N LEU A 126 8.01 -10.04 4.07
CA LEU A 126 8.64 -8.72 4.06
C LEU A 126 7.64 -7.63 3.73
N ALA A 127 7.97 -6.42 4.16
CA ALA A 127 7.33 -5.19 3.73
C ALA A 127 8.43 -4.19 3.35
N LEU A 128 8.27 -3.55 2.19
CA LEU A 128 9.25 -2.60 1.65
C LEU A 128 8.53 -1.32 1.23
N CYS A 129 8.96 -0.18 1.74
CA CYS A 129 8.50 1.12 1.26
C CYS A 129 9.41 1.66 0.17
N ARG A 130 8.86 2.49 -0.71
CA ARG A 130 9.62 3.17 -1.75
C ARG A 130 10.66 4.08 -1.11
N GLY A 131 11.87 4.14 -1.68
CA GLY A 131 13.05 4.69 -0.98
C GLY A 131 12.96 6.18 -0.62
N ASP A 132 12.08 6.95 -1.26
CA ASP A 132 11.79 8.37 -1.06
C ASP A 132 10.56 8.65 -0.18
N VAL A 133 9.86 7.62 0.31
CA VAL A 133 8.64 7.74 1.10
C VAL A 133 8.95 8.01 2.58
N SER A 134 8.21 8.93 3.19
CA SER A 134 8.34 9.27 4.62
C SER A 134 7.88 8.11 5.52
N THR A 135 8.37 8.05 6.76
CA THR A 135 7.93 7.05 7.74
C THR A 135 6.41 7.00 7.92
N GLN A 136 5.74 8.16 7.92
CA GLN A 136 4.29 8.23 8.06
C GLN A 136 3.58 7.60 6.85
N ASN A 137 3.96 7.98 5.63
CA ASN A 137 3.36 7.45 4.41
C ASN A 137 3.67 5.97 4.22
N CYS A 138 4.86 5.54 4.66
CA CYS A 138 5.24 4.13 4.70
C CYS A 138 4.34 3.34 5.65
N SER A 139 4.09 3.84 6.86
CA SER A 139 3.16 3.23 7.84
C SER A 139 1.75 3.08 7.28
N THR A 140 1.21 4.15 6.69
CA THR A 140 -0.11 4.14 6.04
C THR A 140 -0.16 3.08 4.93
N CYS A 141 0.82 3.08 4.02
CA CYS A 141 0.85 2.14 2.91
C CYS A 141 0.95 0.67 3.37
N VAL A 142 1.80 0.38 4.36
CA VAL A 142 1.94 -0.98 4.89
C VAL A 142 0.62 -1.44 5.54
N ALA A 143 -0.08 -0.57 6.26
CA ALA A 143 -1.40 -0.88 6.81
C ALA A 143 -2.45 -1.18 5.72
N GLU A 144 -2.44 -0.40 4.63
CA GLU A 144 -3.31 -0.62 3.47
C GLU A 144 -2.99 -1.97 2.80
N ALA A 145 -1.71 -2.27 2.57
CA ALA A 145 -1.28 -3.54 2.00
C ALA A 145 -1.69 -4.75 2.85
N ILE A 146 -1.56 -4.66 4.18
CA ILE A 146 -1.99 -5.70 5.12
C ILE A 146 -3.51 -5.91 5.07
N SER A 147 -4.27 -4.81 5.06
CA SER A 147 -5.73 -4.86 4.96
C SER A 147 -6.16 -5.49 3.63
N TYR A 148 -5.53 -5.08 2.54
CA TYR A 148 -5.80 -5.60 1.20
C TYR A 148 -5.62 -7.12 1.13
N VAL A 149 -4.49 -7.67 1.59
CA VAL A 149 -4.24 -9.12 1.49
C VAL A 149 -5.17 -9.93 2.41
N ARG A 150 -5.62 -9.38 3.54
CA ARG A 150 -6.61 -10.03 4.41
C ARG A 150 -7.97 -10.13 3.74
N GLU A 151 -8.38 -9.09 3.03
CA GLU A 151 -9.68 -9.03 2.36
C GLU A 151 -9.69 -9.81 1.03
N ASN A 152 -8.60 -9.74 0.26
CA ASN A 152 -8.56 -10.23 -1.12
C ASN A 152 -7.81 -11.56 -1.26
N CYS A 153 -7.00 -11.97 -0.28
CA CYS A 153 -6.31 -13.26 -0.24
C CYS A 153 -6.62 -14.03 1.06
N PRO A 154 -7.91 -14.24 1.43
CA PRO A 154 -8.31 -14.60 2.79
C PRO A 154 -7.69 -15.90 3.33
N ASN A 155 -7.45 -16.89 2.47
CA ASN A 155 -6.91 -18.19 2.87
C ASN A 155 -5.63 -18.58 2.11
N SER A 156 -5.04 -17.70 1.32
CA SER A 156 -3.89 -18.08 0.47
C SER A 156 -2.63 -18.24 1.31
N LEU A 157 -1.85 -19.30 1.05
CA LEU A 157 -0.54 -19.46 1.69
C LEU A 157 0.47 -18.41 1.22
N GLN A 158 0.29 -17.86 0.01
CA GLN A 158 1.22 -16.90 -0.56
C GLN A 158 0.45 -15.69 -1.09
N ALA A 159 0.95 -14.50 -0.81
CA ALA A 159 0.46 -13.30 -1.48
C ALA A 159 1.56 -12.27 -1.68
N MET A 160 1.38 -11.47 -2.72
CA MET A 160 2.20 -10.31 -3.04
C MET A 160 1.30 -9.15 -3.41
N VAL A 161 1.58 -7.97 -2.88
CA VAL A 161 0.93 -6.73 -3.29
C VAL A 161 1.96 -5.61 -3.41
N TRP A 162 1.83 -4.80 -4.45
CA TRP A 162 2.58 -3.58 -4.68
C TRP A 162 1.62 -2.40 -4.81
N TYR A 163 1.78 -1.44 -3.94
CA TYR A 163 1.27 -0.08 -4.03
C TYR A 163 2.37 0.85 -4.55
N ASP A 164 2.01 2.10 -4.88
CA ASP A 164 3.01 3.08 -5.34
C ASP A 164 4.07 3.41 -4.27
N ASN A 165 3.68 3.33 -2.99
CA ASN A 165 4.52 3.72 -1.87
C ASN A 165 5.15 2.53 -1.13
N CYS A 166 4.68 1.30 -1.35
CA CYS A 166 5.19 0.11 -0.66
C CYS A 166 4.77 -1.20 -1.33
N GLY A 167 5.40 -2.30 -0.94
CA GLY A 167 4.97 -3.66 -1.23
C GLY A 167 5.00 -4.54 0.00
N LEU A 168 4.18 -5.60 -0.01
CA LEU A 168 4.06 -6.61 1.03
C LEU A 168 4.07 -7.99 0.38
N LYS A 169 4.90 -8.90 0.90
CA LYS A 169 4.99 -10.28 0.45
C LYS A 169 4.95 -11.23 1.63
N TYR A 170 4.23 -12.34 1.49
CA TYR A 170 4.37 -13.48 2.39
C TYR A 170 4.26 -14.81 1.66
N SER A 171 4.85 -15.85 2.25
CA SER A 171 4.81 -17.23 1.75
C SER A 171 5.06 -18.23 2.86
N ASN A 172 4.59 -19.46 2.67
CA ASN A 172 4.97 -20.63 3.47
C ASN A 172 6.34 -21.21 3.07
N GLU A 173 6.87 -20.78 1.93
CA GLU A 173 8.18 -21.15 1.41
C GLU A 173 9.21 -20.04 1.67
N ASP A 174 10.45 -20.44 1.94
CA ASP A 174 11.55 -19.49 2.17
C ASP A 174 12.00 -18.88 0.85
N PHE A 175 11.78 -17.57 0.69
CA PHE A 175 12.17 -16.82 -0.50
C PHE A 175 13.32 -15.83 -0.27
N PHE A 176 13.87 -15.76 0.95
CA PHE A 176 14.79 -14.70 1.32
C PHE A 176 16.10 -14.76 0.52
N GLY A 177 16.48 -13.64 -0.08
CA GLY A 177 17.72 -13.52 -0.85
C GLY A 177 17.66 -14.15 -2.25
N HIS A 178 16.52 -14.74 -2.62
CA HIS A 178 16.30 -15.36 -3.92
C HIS A 178 15.52 -14.40 -4.83
N ILE A 179 15.93 -14.34 -6.10
CA ILE A 179 15.13 -13.67 -7.13
C ILE A 179 14.00 -14.63 -7.48
N ASP A 180 12.77 -14.18 -7.32
CA ASP A 180 11.59 -15.00 -7.57
C ASP A 180 10.44 -14.21 -8.20
N GLY A 181 9.44 -14.98 -8.62
CA GLY A 181 8.13 -14.46 -8.98
C GLY A 181 7.92 -14.08 -10.45
N LEU A 182 6.71 -13.55 -10.66
CA LEU A 182 6.13 -13.21 -11.95
C LEU A 182 6.57 -11.82 -12.40
N LYS A 183 6.90 -11.65 -13.68
CA LYS A 183 7.13 -10.33 -14.27
C LYS A 183 5.82 -9.77 -14.82
N MET A 184 5.46 -8.56 -14.40
CA MET A 184 4.28 -7.84 -14.89
C MET A 184 4.72 -6.54 -15.54
N VAL A 185 4.26 -6.30 -16.76
CA VAL A 185 4.54 -5.09 -17.53
C VAL A 185 3.23 -4.32 -17.69
N HIS A 186 3.20 -3.09 -17.18
CA HIS A 186 2.09 -2.17 -17.41
C HIS A 186 2.59 -0.93 -18.14
N THR A 187 1.96 -0.63 -19.27
CA THR A 187 2.34 0.51 -20.13
C THR A 187 1.19 1.49 -20.22
N ARG A 188 1.46 2.79 -20.08
CA ARG A 188 0.39 3.79 -20.03
C ARG A 188 -0.09 4.24 -21.40
N ILE A 189 0.83 4.53 -22.33
CA ILE A 189 0.48 5.17 -23.61
C ILE A 189 1.32 4.55 -24.74
N ASN A 190 0.63 4.10 -25.80
CA ASN A 190 1.26 3.76 -27.08
C ASN A 190 1.57 5.04 -27.85
N VAL A 191 2.81 5.23 -28.26
CA VAL A 191 3.23 6.39 -29.04
C VAL A 191 3.97 5.93 -30.28
N SER A 192 3.59 6.48 -31.43
CA SER A 192 4.34 6.32 -32.68
C SER A 192 5.62 7.16 -32.63
N ASN A 193 6.73 6.61 -33.12
CA ASN A 193 8.05 7.28 -33.20
C ASN A 193 8.63 7.72 -31.83
N SER A 194 8.54 6.88 -30.79
CA SER A 194 9.11 7.16 -29.46
C SER A 194 10.56 6.71 -29.28
N ASP A 195 11.28 6.35 -30.34
CA ASP A 195 12.59 5.68 -30.25
C ASP A 195 13.60 6.42 -29.35
N VAL A 196 13.63 7.75 -29.42
CA VAL A 196 14.50 8.59 -28.58
C VAL A 196 14.11 8.47 -27.10
N PHE A 197 12.81 8.49 -26.78
CA PHE A 197 12.33 8.34 -25.40
C PHE A 197 12.66 6.95 -24.86
N ASP A 198 12.42 5.90 -25.65
CA ASP A 198 12.67 4.52 -25.23
C ASP A 198 14.17 4.28 -24.98
N GLN A 199 15.04 4.81 -25.84
CA GLN A 199 16.49 4.75 -25.65
C GLN A 199 16.91 5.50 -24.38
N LYS A 200 16.42 6.72 -24.17
CA LYS A 200 16.74 7.52 -22.97
C LYS A 200 16.21 6.87 -21.69
N ALA A 201 15.02 6.27 -21.74
CA ALA A 201 14.46 5.50 -20.64
C ALA A 201 15.33 4.29 -20.29
N LYS A 202 15.76 3.50 -21.29
CA LYS A 202 16.66 2.36 -21.06
C LYS A 202 18.02 2.78 -20.51
N VAL A 203 18.59 3.89 -21.00
CA VAL A 203 19.84 4.46 -20.47
C VAL A 203 19.68 4.86 -19.00
N LEU A 204 18.64 5.64 -18.68
CA LEU A 204 18.36 6.06 -17.32
C LEU A 204 18.15 4.86 -16.39
N LEU A 205 17.28 3.93 -16.76
CA LEU A 205 16.98 2.74 -15.95
C LEU A 205 18.22 1.88 -15.72
N THR A 206 19.11 1.76 -16.71
CA THR A 206 20.38 1.02 -16.55
C THR A 206 21.31 1.68 -15.53
N GLN A 207 21.39 3.03 -15.56
CA GLN A 207 22.15 3.79 -14.57
C GLN A 207 21.55 3.63 -13.16
N LEU A 208 20.24 3.82 -13.03
CA LEU A 208 19.53 3.66 -11.76
C LEU A 208 19.63 2.24 -11.22
N ALA A 209 19.59 1.22 -12.08
CA ALA A 209 19.77 -0.17 -11.64
C ALA A 209 21.16 -0.43 -11.07
N LYS A 210 22.21 0.18 -11.64
CA LYS A 210 23.56 0.10 -11.09
C LYS A 210 23.62 0.75 -9.71
N GLU A 211 23.06 1.95 -9.57
CA GLU A 211 23.06 2.69 -8.30
C GLU A 211 22.22 1.98 -7.23
N ALA A 212 20.97 1.64 -7.53
CA ALA A 212 20.08 0.92 -6.62
C ALA A 212 20.70 -0.40 -6.16
N SER A 213 21.48 -1.08 -7.01
CA SER A 213 22.11 -2.34 -6.62
C SER A 213 23.15 -2.23 -5.52
N VAL A 214 23.68 -1.03 -5.21
CA VAL A 214 24.76 -0.84 -4.23
C VAL A 214 24.38 0.08 -3.06
N THR A 215 23.26 0.81 -3.14
CA THR A 215 22.83 1.69 -2.04
C THR A 215 22.24 0.89 -0.88
N PRO A 216 22.36 1.35 0.39
CA PRO A 216 21.77 0.67 1.54
C PRO A 216 20.24 0.50 1.48
N LYS A 217 19.55 1.43 0.80
CA LYS A 217 18.10 1.38 0.58
C LYS A 217 17.69 0.47 -0.60
N MET A 218 18.66 0.00 -1.38
CA MET A 218 18.47 -0.69 -2.65
C MET A 218 17.51 0.03 -3.61
N TYR A 219 17.64 1.35 -3.67
CA TYR A 219 16.75 2.26 -4.39
C TYR A 219 17.58 3.35 -5.06
N ALA A 220 17.16 3.74 -6.26
CA ALA A 220 17.63 4.94 -6.94
C ALA A 220 16.48 5.53 -7.77
N ALA A 221 16.44 6.85 -7.87
CA ALA A 221 15.57 7.58 -8.77
C ALA A 221 16.35 8.73 -9.40
N GLY A 222 15.88 9.20 -10.55
CA GLY A 222 16.52 10.29 -11.25
C GLY A 222 15.79 10.66 -12.53
N GLU A 223 16.41 11.56 -13.28
CA GLU A 223 15.88 12.08 -14.53
C GLU A 223 16.95 12.16 -15.62
N LEU A 224 16.51 12.15 -16.87
CA LEU A 224 17.38 12.34 -18.03
C LEU A 224 16.68 13.22 -19.07
N ALA A 225 17.36 14.29 -19.48
CA ALA A 225 16.87 15.18 -20.54
C ALA A 225 16.84 14.47 -21.90
N LEU A 226 15.78 14.73 -22.66
CA LEU A 226 15.71 14.41 -24.09
C LEU A 226 16.54 15.43 -24.91
N GLU A 227 16.67 15.18 -26.21
CA GLU A 227 17.54 15.99 -27.09
C GLU A 227 17.15 17.47 -27.14
N ASP A 228 15.85 17.79 -27.05
CA ASP A 228 15.34 19.16 -27.03
C ASP A 228 15.53 19.87 -25.68
N GLN A 229 16.02 19.17 -24.64
CA GLN A 229 16.14 19.59 -23.23
C GLN A 229 14.86 20.11 -22.54
N LEU A 230 13.77 20.26 -23.29
CA LEU A 230 12.47 20.69 -22.79
C LEU A 230 11.71 19.54 -22.15
N LYS A 231 11.97 18.32 -22.61
CA LYS A 231 11.35 17.10 -22.09
C LYS A 231 12.37 16.26 -21.34
N LYS A 232 11.88 15.54 -20.33
CA LYS A 232 12.68 14.62 -19.52
C LYS A 232 11.99 13.26 -19.41
N VAL A 233 12.81 12.24 -19.25
CA VAL A 233 12.41 10.95 -18.69
C VAL A 233 12.67 11.03 -17.18
N TYR A 234 11.71 10.60 -16.38
CA TYR A 234 11.88 10.34 -14.96
C TYR A 234 11.86 8.83 -14.73
N GLY A 235 12.63 8.33 -13.79
CA GLY A 235 12.68 6.90 -13.51
C GLY A 235 13.07 6.56 -12.08
N LEU A 236 12.72 5.34 -11.67
CA LEU A 236 13.22 4.69 -10.46
C LEU A 236 13.53 3.23 -10.71
N ALA A 237 14.41 2.69 -9.87
CA ALA A 237 14.72 1.28 -9.77
C ALA A 237 14.82 0.91 -8.28
N GLN A 238 14.19 -0.21 -7.89
CA GLN A 238 14.21 -0.65 -6.51
C GLN A 238 14.23 -2.17 -6.37
N CYS A 239 15.04 -2.68 -5.44
CA CYS A 239 15.00 -4.06 -5.00
C CYS A 239 14.47 -4.17 -3.58
N THR A 240 13.90 -5.33 -3.29
CA THR A 240 13.73 -5.83 -1.93
C THR A 240 15.10 -6.00 -1.27
N ARG A 241 15.20 -5.62 0.01
CA ARG A 241 16.49 -5.47 0.71
C ARG A 241 17.03 -6.77 1.30
N ASP A 242 16.34 -7.90 1.09
CA ASP A 242 16.81 -9.25 1.40
C ASP A 242 17.76 -9.80 0.32
N LEU A 243 17.77 -9.21 -0.88
CA LEU A 243 18.68 -9.60 -1.96
C LEU A 243 20.14 -9.19 -1.68
N SER A 244 21.09 -9.93 -2.26
CA SER A 244 22.47 -9.46 -2.41
C SER A 244 22.56 -8.36 -3.48
N HIS A 245 23.63 -7.56 -3.45
CA HIS A 245 23.91 -6.55 -4.48
C HIS A 245 23.87 -7.13 -5.90
N SER A 246 24.45 -8.32 -6.12
CA SER A 246 24.45 -9.00 -7.41
C SER A 246 23.06 -9.48 -7.81
N ASN A 247 22.27 -10.00 -6.87
CA ASN A 247 20.91 -10.44 -7.15
C ASN A 247 19.99 -9.25 -7.43
N CYS A 248 20.15 -8.14 -6.72
CA CYS A 248 19.43 -6.91 -7.00
C CYS A 248 19.71 -6.42 -8.43
N LYS A 249 21.00 -6.30 -8.82
CA LYS A 249 21.36 -5.88 -10.17
C LYS A 249 20.79 -6.80 -11.24
N ARG A 250 20.92 -8.12 -11.04
CA ARG A 250 20.39 -9.15 -11.95
C ARG A 250 18.86 -9.07 -12.08
N CYS A 251 18.15 -8.82 -10.99
CA CYS A 251 16.71 -8.66 -11.00
C CYS A 251 16.31 -7.44 -11.85
N LEU A 252 16.92 -6.28 -11.58
CA LEU A 252 16.61 -5.03 -12.28
C LEU A 252 16.96 -5.10 -13.77
N ASP A 253 18.10 -5.69 -14.15
CA ASP A 253 18.46 -5.92 -15.55
C ASP A 253 17.43 -6.80 -16.26
N GLY A 254 16.94 -7.82 -15.56
CA GLY A 254 15.87 -8.69 -16.05
C GLY A 254 14.52 -8.00 -16.20
N LEU A 255 14.27 -6.88 -15.53
CA LEU A 255 13.07 -6.06 -15.76
C LEU A 255 13.28 -5.09 -16.93
N ILE A 256 14.48 -4.50 -17.03
CA ILE A 256 14.84 -3.58 -18.12
C ILE A 256 14.74 -4.28 -19.49
N SER A 257 15.07 -5.57 -19.57
CA SER A 257 14.94 -6.36 -20.80
C SER A 257 13.49 -6.54 -21.25
N GLU A 258 12.52 -6.45 -20.34
CA GLU A 258 11.09 -6.57 -20.64
C GLU A 258 10.44 -5.23 -20.97
N VAL A 259 11.18 -4.11 -20.87
CA VAL A 259 10.64 -2.77 -21.16
C VAL A 259 10.27 -2.69 -22.65
N PRO A 260 8.98 -2.57 -22.97
CA PRO A 260 8.52 -2.53 -24.35
C PRO A 260 8.90 -1.20 -25.01
N ASN A 261 9.27 -1.26 -26.29
CA ASN A 261 9.45 -0.07 -27.12
C ASN A 261 8.08 0.54 -27.48
N GLY A 262 8.07 1.79 -27.92
CA GLY A 262 6.86 2.49 -28.37
C GLY A 262 6.05 3.10 -27.22
N LYS A 263 6.61 3.23 -26.01
CA LYS A 263 5.82 3.54 -24.80
C LYS A 263 6.32 4.77 -24.06
N GLN A 264 5.42 5.74 -23.87
CA GLN A 264 5.67 6.86 -22.96
C GLN A 264 5.20 6.51 -21.56
N GLY A 265 6.08 5.84 -20.84
CA GLY A 265 5.91 5.49 -19.45
C GLY A 265 5.35 4.09 -19.22
N GLY A 266 5.76 3.52 -18.10
CA GLY A 266 5.39 2.18 -17.69
C GLY A 266 6.03 1.79 -16.37
N PHE A 267 5.48 0.75 -15.78
CA PHE A 267 6.09 0.07 -14.66
C PHE A 267 6.27 -1.41 -15.00
N VAL A 268 7.42 -1.96 -14.61
CA VAL A 268 7.69 -3.40 -14.71
C VAL A 268 8.02 -3.88 -13.31
N ILE A 269 7.30 -4.89 -12.86
CA ILE A 269 7.35 -5.38 -11.48
C ILE A 269 7.66 -6.87 -11.48
N SER A 270 8.48 -7.29 -10.53
CA SER A 270 8.60 -8.68 -10.08
C SER A 270 8.31 -8.77 -8.58
N SER A 271 8.41 -9.98 -8.01
CA SER A 271 8.28 -10.14 -6.56
C SER A 271 9.47 -9.58 -5.78
N SER A 272 10.66 -9.50 -6.40
CA SER A 272 11.90 -9.10 -5.70
C SER A 272 12.42 -7.71 -6.10
N CYS A 273 11.98 -7.12 -7.21
CA CYS A 273 12.36 -5.77 -7.65
C CYS A 273 11.30 -5.12 -8.55
N ASN A 274 11.39 -3.80 -8.74
CA ASN A 274 10.54 -3.05 -9.66
C ASN A 274 11.31 -1.90 -10.33
N ILE A 275 10.82 -1.50 -11.50
CA ILE A 275 11.23 -0.30 -12.22
C ILE A 275 10.00 0.48 -12.66
N ARG A 276 10.11 1.80 -12.71
CA ARG A 276 9.09 2.68 -13.27
C ARG A 276 9.76 3.82 -14.01
N TYR A 277 9.20 4.20 -15.15
CA TYR A 277 9.64 5.34 -15.94
C TYR A 277 8.42 6.11 -16.43
N GLU A 278 8.52 7.43 -16.49
CA GLU A 278 7.41 8.33 -16.83
C GLU A 278 7.92 9.60 -17.52
N THR A 279 7.01 10.36 -18.11
CA THR A 279 7.27 11.70 -18.69
C THR A 279 7.09 12.84 -17.69
N TYR A 280 6.69 12.53 -16.45
CA TYR A 280 6.47 13.49 -15.36
C TYR A 280 7.14 12.99 -14.08
N GLN A 281 7.45 13.91 -13.16
CA GLN A 281 8.01 13.55 -11.86
C GLN A 281 6.95 12.90 -10.97
N PHE A 282 7.25 11.72 -10.41
CA PHE A 282 6.37 10.94 -9.54
C PHE A 282 7.03 10.51 -8.22
N VAL A 283 8.28 10.90 -8.02
CA VAL A 283 9.06 10.70 -6.80
C VAL A 283 9.30 12.05 -6.12
N ASN A 284 9.49 12.01 -4.80
CA ASN A 284 9.67 13.24 -4.00
C ASN A 284 10.99 13.95 -4.33
N HIS A 285 12.00 13.19 -4.75
CA HIS A 285 13.32 13.69 -5.12
C HIS A 285 13.84 12.94 -6.36
N VAL A 286 14.39 13.68 -7.31
CA VAL A 286 15.13 13.19 -8.49
C VAL A 286 16.52 13.78 -8.51
#